data_AF-W2K5P4-F1
#
_entry.id   AF-W2K5P4-F1
#
_cell.length_a   1.000
_cell.length_b   1.000
_cell.length_c   1.000
_cell.angle_alpha   90.00
_cell.angle_beta   90.00
_cell.angle_gamma   90.00
#
_symmetry.space_group_name_H-M   'P 1'
#
loop_
_entity.id
_entity.type
_entity.pdbx_description
1 polymer ?
#
loop_
_entity_poly.entity_id
_entity_poly.type
_entity_poly.pdbx_seq_one_letter_code
_entity_poly.pdbx_strand_id
1 'polypeptide(L)'
;MTTLTGSNTTPVQFQIQVHNGNRSTTANASWIGNITNNDLRFGVNNSTSMILTTTGRLGLGTTSPSAPLHVPGSNSFVFGAGGTTVYRLRTDSGATESALGPITYSVAGIFGGYIASTAMAMTSDRRLKKNIQSCPIDRVKRLYDSCEVKLYDWIESENKPGQEIGLIAQDLVSAHLTDLISIFYRDDMEGGEDPSLEPAKQQLNVDYSRISAYNMKMIQHLLGEIDRLKGRLANIES
;
A
#
# COMPACT_ATOMS: atom_id res chain seq x y z
N MET A 1 -34.03 23.85 -15.66
CA MET A 1 -34.09 22.59 -14.87
C MET A 1 -34.72 21.55 -15.77
N THR A 2 -33.99 20.49 -16.11
CA THR A 2 -34.53 19.37 -16.90
C THR A 2 -34.62 18.16 -15.97
N THR A 3 -35.84 17.65 -15.75
CA THR A 3 -36.10 16.50 -14.88
C THR A 3 -36.61 15.35 -15.75
N LEU A 4 -35.93 14.20 -15.67
CA LEU A 4 -36.37 12.95 -16.27
C LEU A 4 -37.08 12.14 -15.18
N THR A 5 -38.31 11.71 -15.46
CA THR A 5 -39.15 10.97 -14.50
C THR A 5 -39.40 9.56 -15.02
N GLY A 6 -39.22 8.56 -14.15
CA GLY A 6 -39.62 7.18 -14.44
C GLY A 6 -41.15 7.01 -14.41
N SER A 7 -41.67 6.04 -15.16
CA SER A 7 -43.11 5.75 -15.29
C SER A 7 -43.66 4.77 -14.24
N ASN A 8 -42.94 4.51 -13.14
CA ASN A 8 -43.33 3.59 -12.08
C ASN A 8 -44.15 4.28 -10.95
N THR A 9 -44.76 3.49 -10.06
CA THR A 9 -45.58 3.97 -8.92
C THR A 9 -44.79 4.82 -7.91
N THR A 10 -43.46 4.64 -7.85
CA THR A 10 -42.52 5.52 -7.13
C THR A 10 -41.46 6.06 -8.10
N PRO A 11 -41.76 7.17 -8.83
CA PRO A 11 -40.89 7.75 -9.85
C PRO A 11 -39.47 8.02 -9.37
N VAL A 12 -38.48 7.41 -10.04
CA VAL A 12 -37.10 7.91 -9.97
C VAL A 12 -37.06 9.23 -10.72
N GLN A 13 -36.58 10.27 -10.06
CA GLN A 13 -36.42 11.58 -10.64
C GLN A 13 -34.94 11.92 -10.71
N PHE A 14 -34.40 11.86 -11.92
CA PHE A 14 -33.05 12.28 -12.23
C PHE A 14 -33.08 13.71 -12.75
N GLN A 15 -32.19 14.54 -12.22
CA GLN A 15 -32.15 15.95 -12.57
C GLN A 15 -30.73 16.36 -12.94
N ILE A 16 -30.65 17.10 -14.05
CA ILE A 16 -29.48 17.88 -14.45
C ILE A 16 -29.85 19.34 -14.26
N GLN A 17 -29.13 20.02 -13.37
CA GLN A 17 -29.33 21.43 -13.10
C GLN A 17 -28.02 22.18 -13.25
N VAL A 18 -27.99 23.20 -14.11
CA VAL A 18 -26.95 24.23 -14.12
C VAL A 18 -27.46 25.35 -13.22
N HIS A 19 -26.80 25.61 -12.08
CA HIS A 19 -27.35 26.45 -11.02
C HIS A 19 -26.49 27.66 -10.61
N ASN A 20 -27.17 28.69 -10.11
CA ASN A 20 -26.67 29.85 -9.36
C ASN A 20 -27.34 29.85 -7.94
N GLY A 21 -26.78 29.14 -6.94
CA GLY A 21 -27.07 29.35 -5.49
C GLY A 21 -27.58 28.21 -4.55
N ASN A 22 -26.97 28.07 -3.37
CA ASN A 22 -27.40 27.34 -2.13
C ASN A 22 -27.14 25.83 -1.96
N ARG A 23 -26.55 25.11 -2.93
CA ARG A 23 -25.93 23.78 -2.67
C ARG A 23 -24.50 23.68 -3.17
N SER A 24 -23.86 24.83 -3.28
CA SER A 24 -22.57 24.98 -3.93
C SER A 24 -21.59 25.64 -2.98
N THR A 25 -20.36 25.14 -2.97
CA THR A 25 -19.21 25.75 -2.28
C THR A 25 -18.73 27.02 -2.99
N THR A 26 -19.23 27.30 -4.20
CA THR A 26 -19.05 28.55 -4.97
C THR A 26 -20.42 29.09 -5.42
N ALA A 27 -20.60 30.37 -5.71
CA ALA A 27 -21.94 30.90 -6.05
C ALA A 27 -22.66 30.19 -7.24
N ASN A 28 -21.91 29.51 -8.12
CA ASN A 28 -22.42 28.79 -9.29
C ASN A 28 -21.89 27.35 -9.37
N ALA A 29 -22.75 26.35 -9.54
CA ALA A 29 -22.35 24.97 -9.83
C ALA A 29 -23.41 24.20 -10.62
N SER A 30 -22.97 23.22 -11.40
CA SER A 30 -23.86 22.22 -11.98
C SER A 30 -24.01 21.04 -11.03
N TRP A 31 -25.22 20.50 -10.91
CA TRP A 31 -25.53 19.35 -10.06
C TRP A 31 -26.12 18.21 -10.89
N ILE A 32 -25.67 16.99 -10.58
CA ILE A 32 -26.11 15.73 -11.17
C ILE A 32 -26.47 14.80 -10.02
N GLY A 33 -27.72 14.34 -9.96
CA GLY A 33 -28.16 13.41 -8.92
C GLY A 33 -29.64 13.10 -8.93
N ASN A 34 -30.09 12.43 -7.87
CA ASN A 34 -31.50 12.14 -7.62
C ASN A 34 -32.06 13.12 -6.59
N ILE A 35 -33.26 13.63 -6.82
CA ILE A 35 -33.99 14.51 -5.87
C ILE A 35 -34.88 13.72 -4.90
N THR A 36 -35.00 12.42 -5.14
CA THR A 36 -35.73 11.46 -4.30
C THR A 36 -34.73 10.54 -3.58
N ASN A 37 -35.19 9.79 -2.58
CA ASN A 37 -34.37 8.90 -1.77
C ASN A 37 -33.95 7.63 -2.53
N ASN A 38 -33.16 7.80 -3.59
CA ASN A 38 -32.70 6.74 -4.47
C ASN A 38 -31.18 6.87 -4.69
N ASP A 39 -30.50 5.73 -4.83
CA ASP A 39 -29.07 5.73 -5.10
C ASP A 39 -28.75 6.31 -6.48
N LEU A 40 -27.64 7.04 -6.60
CA LEU A 40 -27.07 7.42 -7.89
C LEU A 40 -26.12 6.31 -8.35
N ARG A 41 -26.37 5.73 -9.52
CA ARG A 41 -25.62 4.58 -10.05
C ARG A 41 -25.00 4.89 -11.41
N PHE A 42 -23.77 4.44 -11.59
CA PHE A 42 -23.08 4.45 -12.87
C PHE A 42 -22.79 3.00 -13.25
N GLY A 43 -23.11 2.64 -14.48
CA GLY A 43 -23.04 1.27 -14.94
C GLY A 43 -22.36 1.11 -16.29
N VAL A 44 -21.74 -0.05 -16.47
CA VAL A 44 -21.15 -0.51 -17.74
C VAL A 44 -21.67 -1.93 -17.96
N ASN A 45 -22.03 -2.26 -19.21
CA ASN A 45 -22.50 -3.59 -19.58
C ASN A 45 -23.68 -4.10 -18.71
N ASN A 46 -24.71 -3.26 -18.51
CA ASN A 46 -25.88 -3.58 -17.71
C ASN A 46 -25.59 -3.98 -16.24
N SER A 47 -24.46 -3.54 -15.69
CA SER A 47 -24.06 -3.77 -14.29
C SER A 47 -23.70 -2.44 -13.60
N THR A 48 -23.88 -2.35 -12.29
CA THR A 48 -23.48 -1.16 -11.50
C THR A 48 -22.00 -1.24 -11.15
N SER A 49 -21.19 -0.30 -11.70
CA SER A 49 -19.75 -0.21 -11.43
C SER A 49 -19.44 0.76 -10.28
N MET A 50 -20.21 1.85 -10.17
CA MET A 50 -20.08 2.85 -9.11
C MET A 50 -21.46 3.23 -8.57
N ILE A 51 -21.56 3.39 -7.26
CA ILE A 51 -22.81 3.80 -6.59
C ILE A 51 -22.54 4.85 -5.51
N LEU A 52 -23.34 5.91 -5.50
CA LEU A 52 -23.50 6.79 -4.34
C LEU A 52 -24.85 6.47 -3.70
N THR A 53 -24.81 5.83 -2.54
CA THR A 53 -26.02 5.45 -1.81
C THR A 53 -26.74 6.66 -1.25
N THR A 54 -28.03 6.50 -0.94
CA THR A 54 -28.84 7.50 -0.22
C THR A 54 -28.23 7.98 1.10
N THR A 55 -27.39 7.15 1.73
CA THR A 55 -26.67 7.48 2.98
C THR A 55 -25.34 8.20 2.76
N GLY A 56 -25.01 8.58 1.52
CA GLY A 56 -23.81 9.33 1.18
C GLY A 56 -22.53 8.48 1.09
N ARG A 57 -22.65 7.16 0.96
CA ARG A 57 -21.50 6.25 0.79
C ARG A 57 -21.24 5.93 -0.67
N LEU A 58 -19.98 6.06 -1.08
CA LEU A 58 -19.47 5.74 -2.41
C LEU A 58 -18.92 4.30 -2.44
N GLY A 59 -19.51 3.47 -3.28
CA GLY A 59 -19.02 2.12 -3.59
C GLY A 59 -18.43 2.07 -5.00
N LEU A 60 -17.25 1.45 -5.14
CA LEU A 60 -16.64 1.11 -6.42
C LEU A 60 -16.50 -0.41 -6.50
N GLY A 61 -17.22 -1.04 -7.42
CA GLY A 61 -17.28 -2.52 -7.52
C GLY A 61 -18.12 -3.19 -6.42
N THR A 62 -18.91 -2.44 -5.66
CA THR A 62 -19.86 -2.96 -4.67
C THR A 62 -21.13 -2.12 -4.62
N THR A 63 -22.28 -2.77 -4.46
CA THR A 63 -23.58 -2.12 -4.26
C THR A 63 -23.90 -1.88 -2.78
N SER A 64 -23.10 -2.41 -1.86
CA SER A 64 -23.32 -2.36 -0.40
C SER A 64 -22.08 -1.82 0.33
N PRO A 65 -21.76 -0.52 0.19
CA PRO A 65 -20.59 0.08 0.85
C PRO A 65 -20.73 0.11 2.39
N SER A 66 -19.72 -0.43 3.09
CA SER A 66 -19.64 -0.47 4.56
C SER A 66 -18.97 0.77 5.17
N ALA A 67 -18.34 1.60 4.34
CA ALA A 67 -17.66 2.84 4.71
C ALA A 67 -18.03 3.97 3.73
N PRO A 68 -17.74 5.26 4.04
CA PRO A 68 -17.98 6.37 3.12
C PRO A 68 -17.36 6.18 1.74
N LEU A 69 -16.21 5.53 1.66
CA LEU A 69 -15.62 4.98 0.44
C LEU A 69 -15.35 3.50 0.66
N HIS A 70 -15.92 2.63 -0.17
CA HIS A 70 -15.66 1.18 -0.12
C HIS A 70 -15.26 0.66 -1.51
N VAL A 71 -14.04 0.14 -1.60
CA VAL A 71 -13.46 -0.46 -2.81
C VAL A 71 -12.99 -1.87 -2.45
N PRO A 72 -13.83 -2.90 -2.54
CA PRO A 72 -13.43 -4.27 -2.19
C PRO A 72 -12.63 -4.95 -3.30
N GLY A 73 -12.69 -4.42 -4.52
CA GLY A 73 -11.91 -4.93 -5.64
C GLY A 73 -10.46 -4.44 -5.61
N SER A 74 -9.59 -5.17 -6.30
CA SER A 74 -8.20 -4.81 -6.50
C SER A 74 -7.75 -5.28 -7.88
N ASN A 75 -6.83 -4.52 -8.49
CA ASN A 75 -6.18 -4.94 -9.73
C ASN A 75 -4.88 -5.67 -9.41
N SER A 76 -4.68 -6.80 -10.10
CA SER A 76 -3.49 -7.62 -10.01
C SER A 76 -2.47 -7.16 -11.04
N PHE A 77 -1.27 -6.80 -10.57
CA PHE A 77 -0.11 -6.50 -11.39
C PHE A 77 0.84 -7.68 -11.34
N VAL A 78 1.35 -8.08 -12.51
CA VAL A 78 2.20 -9.25 -12.67
C VAL A 78 3.61 -8.83 -13.07
N PHE A 79 4.60 -9.19 -12.26
CA PHE A 79 6.03 -8.99 -12.54
C PHE A 79 6.66 -10.26 -13.10
N GLY A 80 7.68 -10.13 -13.96
CA GLY A 80 8.48 -11.29 -14.41
C GLY A 80 7.79 -12.20 -15.42
N ALA A 81 6.80 -11.68 -16.18
CA ALA A 81 6.22 -12.41 -17.30
C ALA A 81 7.30 -12.67 -18.37
N GLY A 82 8.00 -13.80 -18.27
CA GLY A 82 9.04 -14.24 -19.20
C GLY A 82 10.47 -14.37 -18.66
N GLY A 83 10.73 -14.30 -17.34
CA GLY A 83 12.12 -14.42 -16.84
C GLY A 83 12.29 -14.73 -15.35
N THR A 84 13.46 -15.29 -15.02
CA THR A 84 13.96 -15.67 -13.68
C THR A 84 14.45 -14.48 -12.88
N THR A 85 13.62 -13.95 -11.97
CA THR A 85 14.09 -13.07 -10.89
C THR A 85 13.44 -13.46 -9.57
N VAL A 86 14.25 -13.45 -8.50
CA VAL A 86 13.85 -13.84 -7.14
C VAL A 86 13.30 -12.62 -6.42
N TYR A 87 12.00 -12.61 -6.08
CA TYR A 87 11.45 -11.60 -5.18
C TYR A 87 10.56 -12.25 -4.09
N ARG A 88 10.47 -11.58 -2.94
CA ARG A 88 9.57 -11.94 -1.83
C ARG A 88 8.61 -10.78 -1.57
N LEU A 89 7.35 -10.94 -1.94
CA LEU A 89 6.31 -9.95 -1.70
C LEU A 89 5.21 -10.52 -0.81
N ARG A 90 4.61 -9.65 0.01
CA ARG A 90 3.37 -9.98 0.73
C ARG A 90 2.22 -9.72 -0.23
N THR A 91 1.42 -10.75 -0.50
CA THR A 91 0.20 -10.70 -1.29
C THR A 91 -1.02 -10.76 -0.37
N ASP A 92 -2.21 -10.56 -0.94
CA ASP A 92 -3.51 -10.78 -0.31
C ASP A 92 -3.71 -12.20 0.25
N SER A 93 -2.94 -13.17 -0.23
CA SER A 93 -3.02 -14.60 0.09
C SER A 93 -1.82 -15.16 0.87
N GLY A 94 -0.83 -14.33 1.22
CA GLY A 94 0.33 -14.76 2.01
C GLY A 94 1.63 -14.04 1.64
N ALA A 95 2.77 -14.69 1.84
CA ALA A 95 4.04 -14.29 1.23
C ALA A 95 4.27 -15.21 0.02
N THR A 96 4.42 -14.64 -1.17
CA THR A 96 4.86 -15.41 -2.35
C THR A 96 6.37 -15.29 -2.44
N GLU A 97 7.04 -16.44 -2.34
CA GLU A 97 8.44 -16.62 -2.68
C GLU A 97 8.48 -17.27 -4.05
N SER A 98 8.90 -16.53 -5.09
CA SER A 98 9.12 -17.14 -6.40
C SER A 98 10.61 -17.17 -6.68
N ALA A 99 11.17 -18.38 -6.81
CA ALA A 99 12.50 -18.58 -7.36
C ALA A 99 12.47 -18.63 -8.91
N LEU A 100 11.29 -18.89 -9.50
CA LEU A 100 11.08 -19.16 -10.93
C LEU A 100 9.60 -18.90 -11.27
N GLY A 101 9.27 -17.67 -11.68
CA GLY A 101 7.94 -17.36 -12.24
C GLY A 101 7.33 -16.05 -11.76
N PRO A 102 6.31 -15.55 -12.48
CA PRO A 102 5.81 -14.22 -12.28
C PRO A 102 5.11 -14.03 -10.93
N ILE A 103 5.27 -12.84 -10.33
CA ILE A 103 4.66 -12.50 -9.04
C ILE A 103 3.48 -11.57 -9.25
N THR A 104 2.36 -11.89 -8.60
CA THR A 104 1.14 -11.09 -8.65
C THR A 104 0.97 -10.31 -7.35
N TYR A 105 0.72 -9.00 -7.43
CA TYR A 105 0.31 -8.18 -6.28
C TYR A 105 -0.96 -7.38 -6.59
N SER A 106 -1.80 -7.20 -5.58
CA SER A 106 -3.15 -6.65 -5.72
C SER A 106 -3.22 -5.24 -5.12
N VAL A 107 -3.71 -4.26 -5.89
CA VAL A 107 -3.86 -2.86 -5.46
C VAL A 107 -5.31 -2.39 -5.65
N ALA A 108 -5.91 -1.86 -4.58
CA ALA A 108 -7.25 -1.28 -4.62
C ALA A 108 -7.26 0.22 -4.98
N GLY A 109 -6.15 0.94 -4.75
CA GLY A 109 -6.00 2.35 -5.10
C GLY A 109 -4.54 2.78 -5.18
N ILE A 110 -4.24 3.70 -6.11
CA ILE A 110 -2.91 4.30 -6.31
C ILE A 110 -3.03 5.80 -6.00
N PHE A 111 -2.17 6.31 -5.14
CA PHE A 111 -2.17 7.72 -4.72
C PHE A 111 -0.83 8.35 -5.07
N GLY A 112 -0.85 9.41 -5.87
CA GLY A 112 0.37 10.15 -6.27
C GLY A 112 0.82 11.20 -5.26
N GLY A 113 0.33 11.15 -4.02
CA GLY A 113 0.63 12.14 -2.99
C GLY A 113 0.34 11.62 -1.59
N TYR A 114 0.50 12.48 -0.59
CA TYR A 114 0.35 12.10 0.81
C TYR A 114 -1.03 11.53 1.12
N ILE A 115 -1.04 10.41 1.85
CA ILE A 115 -2.24 9.86 2.46
C ILE A 115 -2.29 10.36 3.90
N ALA A 116 -3.13 11.36 4.16
CA ALA A 116 -3.41 11.82 5.50
C ALA A 116 -4.47 10.92 6.15
N SER A 117 -4.08 10.17 7.18
CA SER A 117 -5.00 9.33 7.97
C SER A 117 -4.57 9.33 9.43
N THR A 118 -5.53 9.16 10.35
CA THR A 118 -5.24 9.09 11.79
C THR A 118 -4.76 7.72 12.23
N ALA A 119 -5.13 6.66 11.51
CA ALA A 119 -4.73 5.29 11.80
C ALA A 119 -4.86 4.38 10.57
N MET A 120 -3.99 3.37 10.49
CA MET A 120 -4.03 2.31 9.49
C MET A 120 -4.20 0.95 10.18
N ALA A 121 -5.17 0.15 9.75
CA ALA A 121 -5.37 -1.19 10.27
C ALA A 121 -4.57 -2.22 9.45
N MET A 122 -3.58 -2.86 10.08
CA MET A 122 -2.78 -3.93 9.47
C MET A 122 -3.16 -5.29 10.05
N THR A 123 -3.85 -6.13 9.28
CA THR A 123 -4.36 -7.42 9.78
C THR A 123 -3.25 -8.47 9.92
N SER A 124 -3.29 -9.20 11.04
CA SER A 124 -2.26 -10.19 11.40
C SER A 124 -2.86 -11.40 12.14
N ASP A 125 -4.13 -11.70 11.89
CA ASP A 125 -4.88 -12.76 12.58
C ASP A 125 -4.24 -14.14 12.37
N ARG A 126 -4.04 -14.88 13.47
CA ARG A 126 -3.40 -16.20 13.46
C ARG A 126 -4.17 -17.23 12.62
N ARG A 127 -5.50 -17.08 12.50
CA ARG A 127 -6.36 -18.01 11.76
C ARG A 127 -6.13 -17.97 10.25
N LEU A 128 -5.52 -16.89 9.75
CA LEU A 128 -5.19 -16.69 8.35
C LEU A 128 -3.74 -17.08 8.03
N LYS A 129 -3.05 -17.76 8.96
CA LYS A 129 -1.64 -18.12 8.86
C LYS A 129 -1.44 -19.61 9.11
N LYS A 130 -0.46 -20.18 8.42
CA LYS A 130 -0.01 -21.58 8.57
C LYS A 130 1.50 -21.61 8.78
N ASN A 131 2.02 -22.71 9.32
CA ASN A 131 3.47 -22.93 9.54
C ASN A 131 4.14 -21.81 10.37
N ILE A 132 3.48 -21.37 11.45
CA ILE A 132 3.99 -20.30 12.33
C ILE A 132 5.15 -20.87 13.17
N GLN A 133 6.34 -20.28 13.03
CA GLN A 133 7.55 -20.67 13.76
C GLN A 133 8.36 -19.44 14.20
N SER A 134 9.29 -19.62 15.14
CA SER A 134 10.21 -18.55 15.55
C SER A 134 11.13 -18.16 14.39
N CYS A 135 11.37 -16.86 14.22
CA CYS A 135 12.30 -16.37 13.21
C CYS A 135 13.75 -16.66 13.63
N PRO A 136 14.57 -17.33 12.80
CA PRO A 136 16.00 -17.48 13.04
C PRO A 136 16.69 -16.12 13.12
N ILE A 137 17.64 -15.97 14.06
CA ILE A 137 18.31 -14.68 14.25
C ILE A 137 19.13 -14.25 13.03
N ASP A 138 19.76 -15.20 12.33
CA ASP A 138 20.62 -14.92 11.17
C ASP A 138 19.86 -14.23 10.02
N ARG A 139 18.55 -14.50 9.89
CA ARG A 139 17.70 -13.82 8.91
C ARG A 139 17.58 -12.33 9.22
N VAL A 140 17.45 -11.99 10.50
CA VAL A 140 17.27 -10.62 10.97
C VAL A 140 18.60 -9.88 11.06
N LYS A 141 19.65 -10.57 11.54
CA LYS A 141 21.00 -10.00 11.72
C LYS A 141 21.58 -9.45 10.42
N ARG A 142 21.25 -10.06 9.28
CA ARG A 142 21.68 -9.60 7.96
C ARG A 142 21.35 -8.14 7.65
N LEU A 143 20.21 -7.63 8.14
CA LEU A 143 19.87 -6.21 8.00
C LEU A 143 20.90 -5.30 8.67
N TYR A 144 21.42 -5.71 9.82
CA TYR A 144 22.39 -4.93 10.59
C TYR A 144 23.82 -5.16 10.12
N ASP A 145 24.12 -6.34 9.59
CA ASP A 145 25.47 -6.70 9.13
C ASP A 145 25.77 -6.15 7.72
N SER A 146 24.75 -6.02 6.87
CA SER A 146 24.93 -5.76 5.43
C SER A 146 24.31 -4.45 4.94
N CYS A 147 23.52 -3.76 5.76
CA CYS A 147 22.89 -2.50 5.37
C CYS A 147 23.24 -1.40 6.37
N GLU A 148 23.38 -0.17 5.86
CA GLU A 148 23.72 1.01 6.66
C GLU A 148 22.64 2.07 6.50
N VAL A 149 22.36 2.80 7.58
CA VAL A 149 21.50 3.99 7.52
C VAL A 149 22.24 5.10 6.79
N LYS A 150 21.63 5.63 5.74
CA LYS A 150 22.18 6.70 4.90
C LYS A 150 21.51 8.02 5.19
N LEU A 151 22.27 9.09 4.98
CA LEU A 151 21.75 10.43 4.76
C LEU A 151 21.79 10.72 3.26
N TYR A 152 20.72 11.24 2.71
CA TYR A 152 20.64 11.57 1.29
C TYR A 152 19.77 12.81 1.04
N ASP A 153 20.05 13.48 -0.07
CA ASP A 153 19.24 14.55 -0.61
C ASP A 153 18.46 14.01 -1.81
N TRP A 154 17.23 14.46 -2.00
CA TRP A 154 16.51 14.14 -3.23
C TRP A 154 17.11 14.92 -4.39
N ILE A 155 17.16 14.32 -5.57
CA ILE A 155 17.61 15.02 -6.79
C ILE A 155 16.76 16.29 -7.01
N GLU A 156 15.45 16.22 -6.73
CA GLU A 156 14.52 17.35 -6.83
C GLU A 156 14.63 18.40 -5.70
N SER A 157 15.47 18.15 -4.68
CA SER A 157 15.70 19.08 -3.57
C SER A 157 16.95 19.94 -3.75
N GLU A 158 17.47 20.07 -4.97
CA GLU A 158 18.62 20.93 -5.26
C GLU A 158 18.39 22.36 -4.69
N ASN A 159 19.34 22.82 -3.87
CA ASN A 159 19.29 24.10 -3.13
C ASN A 159 18.27 24.21 -1.99
N LYS A 160 17.69 23.11 -1.51
CA LYS A 160 16.88 23.09 -0.28
C LYS A 160 17.68 22.50 0.88
N PRO A 161 17.72 23.17 2.06
CA PRO A 161 18.44 22.63 3.20
C PRO A 161 17.70 21.44 3.82
N GLY A 162 18.43 20.36 4.11
CA GLY A 162 17.96 19.23 4.92
C GLY A 162 18.11 17.89 4.21
N GLN A 163 18.92 17.01 4.80
CA GLN A 163 19.05 15.62 4.35
C GLN A 163 17.96 14.76 4.97
N GLU A 164 17.46 13.80 4.19
CA GLU A 164 16.64 12.73 4.72
C GLU A 164 17.50 11.59 5.26
N ILE A 165 16.95 10.88 6.24
CA ILE A 165 17.57 9.70 6.85
C ILE A 165 16.77 8.46 6.45
N GLY A 166 17.45 7.41 6.01
CA GLY A 166 16.77 6.19 5.59
C GLY A 166 17.71 5.08 5.15
N LEU A 167 17.12 4.08 4.49
CA LEU A 167 17.83 2.98 3.84
C LEU A 167 17.66 3.10 2.33
N ILE A 168 18.64 2.59 1.59
CA ILE A 168 18.56 2.46 0.13
C ILE A 168 17.97 1.09 -0.20
N ALA A 169 16.93 1.07 -1.05
CA ALA A 169 16.21 -0.16 -1.35
C ALA A 169 17.09 -1.18 -2.11
N GLN A 170 18.01 -0.71 -2.96
CA GLN A 170 18.98 -1.52 -3.68
C GLN A 170 19.93 -2.27 -2.72
N ASP A 171 20.39 -1.63 -1.64
CA ASP A 171 21.22 -2.27 -0.61
C ASP A 171 20.48 -3.44 0.07
N LEU A 172 19.18 -3.29 0.31
CA LEU A 172 18.34 -4.37 0.84
C LEU A 172 18.22 -5.54 -0.14
N VAL A 173 18.09 -5.27 -1.45
CA VAL A 173 18.07 -6.31 -2.48
C VAL A 173 19.40 -7.04 -2.53
N SER A 174 20.53 -6.33 -2.53
CA SER A 174 21.88 -6.89 -2.49
C SER A 174 22.12 -7.74 -1.24
N ALA A 175 21.58 -7.33 -0.09
CA ALA A 175 21.57 -8.11 1.14
C ALA A 175 20.59 -9.30 1.10
N HIS A 176 19.89 -9.55 -0.01
CA HIS A 176 18.87 -10.58 -0.15
C HIS A 176 17.73 -10.44 0.88
N LEU A 177 17.41 -9.21 1.26
CA LEU A 177 16.31 -8.84 2.16
C LEU A 177 15.10 -8.35 1.34
N THR A 178 14.75 -9.11 0.30
CA THR A 178 13.69 -8.74 -0.62
C THR A 178 12.31 -8.67 0.04
N ASP A 179 12.10 -9.27 1.22
CA ASP A 179 10.88 -9.05 2.02
C ASP A 179 10.74 -7.65 2.60
N LEU A 180 11.81 -6.86 2.65
CA LEU A 180 11.80 -5.50 3.18
C LEU A 180 11.60 -4.45 2.10
N ILE A 181 11.36 -4.85 0.86
CA ILE A 181 11.10 -3.94 -0.25
C ILE A 181 9.71 -4.17 -0.86
N SER A 182 9.25 -3.16 -1.58
CA SER A 182 8.12 -3.24 -2.50
C SER A 182 8.46 -2.52 -3.80
N ILE A 183 7.68 -2.76 -4.85
CA ILE A 183 7.90 -2.15 -6.17
C ILE A 183 6.70 -1.28 -6.51
N PHE A 184 6.97 -0.07 -7.00
CA PHE A 184 5.99 0.83 -7.59
C PHE A 184 6.28 0.98 -9.07
N TYR A 185 5.30 0.72 -9.92
CA TYR A 185 5.45 0.87 -11.37
C TYR A 185 5.24 2.33 -11.76
N ARG A 186 6.19 2.87 -12.53
CA ARG A 186 6.22 4.27 -12.91
C ARG A 186 6.76 4.36 -14.34
N ASP A 187 5.90 4.69 -15.32
CA ASP A 187 6.24 4.62 -16.75
C ASP A 187 7.42 5.50 -17.17
N ASP A 188 7.68 6.57 -16.43
CA ASP A 188 8.74 7.57 -16.63
C ASP A 188 10.04 7.26 -15.86
N MET A 189 10.12 6.14 -15.13
CA MET A 189 11.36 5.75 -14.44
C MET A 189 12.37 5.16 -15.43
N GLU A 190 13.53 5.80 -15.58
CA GLU A 190 14.63 5.29 -16.40
C GLU A 190 15.40 4.19 -15.66
N GLY A 191 16.12 3.35 -16.42
CA GLY A 191 17.01 2.33 -15.85
C GLY A 191 18.31 2.95 -15.34
N GLY A 192 18.83 2.42 -14.24
CA GLY A 192 20.07 2.89 -13.63
C GLY A 192 21.32 2.18 -14.14
N GLU A 193 22.44 2.36 -13.42
CA GLU A 193 23.75 1.79 -13.79
C GLU A 193 23.79 0.27 -13.64
N ASP A 194 23.07 -0.27 -12.65
CA ASP A 194 22.88 -1.71 -12.48
C ASP A 194 21.43 -2.11 -12.82
N PRO A 195 21.14 -2.58 -14.04
CA PRO A 195 19.79 -2.98 -14.43
C PRO A 195 19.17 -4.09 -13.59
N SER A 196 19.98 -4.85 -12.83
CA SER A 196 19.47 -5.90 -11.94
C SER A 196 18.86 -5.33 -10.65
N LEU A 197 19.34 -4.16 -10.21
CA LEU A 197 18.88 -3.44 -9.02
C LEU A 197 18.03 -2.21 -9.38
N GLU A 198 18.20 -1.66 -10.57
CA GLU A 198 17.61 -0.42 -11.06
C GLU A 198 16.92 -0.63 -12.43
N PRO A 199 15.96 -1.57 -12.54
CA PRO A 199 15.26 -1.80 -13.80
C PRO A 199 14.37 -0.62 -14.18
N ALA A 200 14.35 -0.29 -15.48
CA ALA A 200 13.47 0.74 -16.00
C ALA A 200 11.99 0.45 -15.69
N LYS A 201 11.21 1.53 -15.54
CA LYS A 201 9.78 1.56 -15.23
C LYS A 201 9.39 1.03 -13.84
N GLN A 202 10.38 0.74 -13.00
CA GLN A 202 10.18 0.19 -11.67
C GLN A 202 10.95 1.02 -10.65
N GLN A 203 10.24 1.41 -9.60
CA GLN A 203 10.82 2.08 -8.45
C GLN A 203 10.77 1.12 -7.25
N LEU A 204 11.92 0.85 -6.65
CA LEU A 204 12.01 0.10 -5.40
C LEU A 204 11.68 1.01 -4.21
N ASN A 205 10.92 0.49 -3.25
CA ASN A 205 10.54 1.18 -2.02
C ASN A 205 10.89 0.31 -0.82
N VAL A 206 11.09 0.93 0.34
CA VAL A 206 11.37 0.24 1.60
C VAL A 206 10.10 0.05 2.43
N ASP A 207 9.82 -1.17 2.87
CA ASP A 207 8.74 -1.48 3.82
C ASP A 207 9.24 -1.30 5.26
N TYR A 208 9.31 -0.04 5.70
CA TYR A 208 9.70 0.31 7.07
C TYR A 208 8.80 -0.31 8.14
N SER A 209 7.54 -0.64 7.81
CA SER A 209 6.64 -1.29 8.75
C SER A 209 7.10 -2.71 9.07
N ARG A 210 7.62 -3.47 8.09
CA ARG A 210 8.20 -4.80 8.34
C ARG A 210 9.52 -4.74 9.09
N ILE A 211 10.32 -3.69 8.87
CA ILE A 211 11.58 -3.49 9.62
C ILE A 211 11.33 -3.43 11.13
N SER A 212 10.16 -2.96 11.58
CA SER A 212 9.80 -3.00 13.01
C SER A 212 9.87 -4.41 13.63
N ALA A 213 9.48 -5.45 12.88
CA ALA A 213 9.55 -6.83 13.36
C ALA A 213 11.00 -7.37 13.40
N TYR A 214 11.83 -6.94 12.45
CA TYR A 214 13.28 -7.19 12.47
C TYR A 214 13.90 -6.55 13.71
N ASN A 215 13.60 -5.27 13.95
CA ASN A 215 14.03 -4.53 15.15
C ASN A 215 13.63 -5.24 16.43
N MET A 216 12.38 -5.68 16.56
CA MET A 216 11.94 -6.38 17.77
C MET A 216 12.72 -7.68 18.01
N LYS A 217 12.96 -8.49 16.97
CA LYS A 217 13.71 -9.74 17.10
C LYS A 217 15.19 -9.48 17.44
N MET A 218 15.80 -8.46 16.85
CA MET A 218 17.18 -8.09 17.15
C MET A 218 17.31 -7.58 18.58
N ILE A 219 16.37 -6.75 19.05
CA ILE A 219 16.33 -6.28 20.44
C ILE A 219 16.20 -7.46 21.41
N GLN A 220 15.32 -8.43 21.13
CA GLN A 220 15.20 -9.65 21.96
C GLN A 220 16.52 -10.43 22.03
N HIS A 221 17.24 -10.53 20.91
CA HIS A 221 18.55 -11.18 20.89
C HIS A 221 19.59 -10.41 21.71
N LEU A 222 19.67 -9.09 21.54
CA LEU A 222 20.61 -8.24 22.28
C LEU A 222 20.34 -8.28 23.80
N LEU A 223 19.07 -8.26 24.22
CA LEU A 223 18.71 -8.41 25.63
C LEU A 223 19.21 -9.74 26.21
N GLY A 224 19.02 -10.85 25.48
CA GLY A 224 19.53 -12.15 25.90
C GLY A 224 21.06 -12.20 25.99
N GLU A 225 21.76 -11.56 25.05
CA GLU A 225 23.22 -11.45 25.10
C GLU A 225 23.70 -10.61 26.28
N ILE A 226 23.01 -9.50 26.59
CA ILE A 226 23.31 -8.66 27.75
C ILE A 226 23.16 -9.46 29.05
N ASP A 227 22.08 -10.21 29.22
CA ASP A 227 21.87 -11.03 30.42
C ASP A 227 22.93 -12.12 30.57
N ARG A 228 23.32 -12.75 29.45
CA ARG A 228 24.41 -13.73 29.42
C ARG A 228 25.75 -13.11 29.83
N LEU A 229 26.05 -11.91 29.33
CA LEU A 229 27.28 -11.19 29.67
C LEU A 229 27.29 -10.77 31.14
N LYS A 230 26.18 -10.27 31.68
CA LYS A 230 26.04 -9.93 33.11
C LYS A 230 26.25 -11.14 34.01
N GLY A 231 25.67 -12.29 33.66
CA GLY A 231 25.89 -13.54 34.41
C GLY A 231 27.35 -13.99 34.41
N ARG A 232 28.05 -13.84 33.28
CA ARG A 232 29.50 -14.13 33.21
C ARG A 232 30.33 -13.17 34.06
N LEU A 233 29.99 -11.89 34.07
CA LEU A 233 30.67 -10.89 34.88
C LEU A 233 30.52 -11.20 36.37
N ALA A 234 29.30 -11.52 36.83
CA ALA A 234 29.04 -11.88 38.22
C ALA A 234 29.86 -13.10 38.69
N ASN A 235 30.07 -14.09 37.82
CA ASN A 235 30.91 -15.26 38.13
C ASN A 235 32.42 -14.96 38.15
N ILE A 236 32.86 -13.88 37.50
CA ILE A 236 34.26 -13.43 37.53
C ILE A 236 34.52 -12.58 38.78
N GLU A 237 33.50 -11.87 39.26
CA GLU A 237 33.56 -11.01 40.45
C GLU A 237 33.39 -11.78 41.77
N SER A 238 32.94 -13.03 41.73
CA SER A 238 32.79 -13.94 42.89
C SER A 238 34.04 -14.78 43.16
#